data_AF-M0MBG8-F1
#
_entry.id   AF-M0MBG8-F1
#
_cell.length_a   1.000
_cell.length_b   1.000
_cell.length_c   1.000
_cell.angle_alpha   90.00
_cell.angle_beta   90.00
_cell.angle_gamma   90.00
#
_symmetry.space_group_name_H-M   'P 1'
#
loop_
_entity.id
_entity.type
_entity.pdbx_description
1 polymer ?
#
loop_
_entity_poly.entity_id
_entity_poly.type
_entity_poly.pdbx_seq_one_letter_code
_entity_poly.pdbx_strand_id
1 'polypeptide(L)'
;MSEAHDDPGTDGDGGGNDADTEIDAENGGGNTGDGSGVQIDMISGERMDGLTSMEKIRLILDGVHEGNIVILEEGLDPDEESKLIEVTMTEISPDEFTGIEIETYPGTEQQQNGGFFDRLFGRESRTKLTVIGPANRLETLHKDETLISTLVTRR
;
A
#
# COMPACT_ATOMS: atom_id res chain seq x y z
N MET A 1 -44.39 48.04 39.73
CA MET A 1 -45.85 47.94 39.49
C MET A 1 -45.97 47.66 38.01
N SER A 2 -46.25 46.44 37.53
CA SER A 2 -47.21 45.40 37.94
C SER A 2 -46.76 44.12 37.21
N GLU A 3 -46.44 43.06 37.94
CA GLU A 3 -47.28 41.88 38.25
C GLU A 3 -46.83 40.67 37.41
N ALA A 4 -46.42 39.65 38.16
CA ALA A 4 -46.07 38.32 37.69
C ALA A 4 -47.35 37.56 37.28
N HIS A 5 -47.19 36.67 36.31
CA HIS A 5 -48.13 35.58 36.06
C HIS A 5 -47.33 34.28 36.17
N ASP A 6 -47.56 33.58 37.27
CA ASP A 6 -47.33 32.14 37.45
C ASP A 6 -48.50 31.39 36.80
N ASP A 7 -48.21 30.32 36.06
CA ASP A 7 -49.15 29.20 35.86
C ASP A 7 -48.33 27.88 35.78
N PRO A 8 -48.84 26.76 36.33
CA PRO A 8 -48.05 25.64 36.82
C PRO A 8 -47.81 24.53 35.79
N GLY A 9 -46.90 23.64 36.17
CA GLY A 9 -46.37 22.55 35.37
C GLY A 9 -47.36 21.48 34.93
N THR A 10 -46.93 20.77 33.89
CA THR A 10 -47.45 19.47 33.48
C THR A 10 -46.30 18.49 33.40
N ASP A 11 -46.32 17.49 34.27
CA ASP A 11 -45.51 16.29 34.19
C ASP A 11 -45.93 15.48 32.96
N GLY A 12 -44.93 15.09 32.15
CA GLY A 12 -45.09 14.20 31.01
C GLY A 12 -43.96 13.19 30.99
N ASP A 13 -44.19 12.08 31.69
CA ASP A 13 -43.49 10.81 31.49
C ASP A 13 -43.70 10.33 30.05
N GLY A 14 -42.63 9.91 29.39
CA GLY A 14 -42.65 9.60 27.98
C GLY A 14 -41.34 9.00 27.49
N GLY A 15 -41.13 7.72 27.83
CA GLY A 15 -40.79 6.67 26.88
C GLY A 15 -39.51 6.84 26.05
N GLY A 16 -38.58 5.92 26.29
CA GLY A 16 -37.28 5.87 25.63
C GLY A 16 -37.34 5.81 24.11
N ASN A 17 -36.24 6.25 23.52
CA ASN A 17 -35.76 5.74 22.26
C ASN A 17 -34.27 5.47 22.49
N ASP A 18 -33.95 4.21 22.72
CA ASP A 18 -32.63 3.65 22.49
C ASP A 18 -32.33 3.87 21.00
N ALA A 19 -31.76 5.05 20.70
CA ALA A 19 -31.19 5.32 19.41
C ALA A 19 -29.85 4.60 19.38
N ASP A 20 -29.92 3.36 18.93
CA ASP A 20 -28.82 2.60 18.36
C ASP A 20 -27.98 3.56 17.51
N THR A 21 -26.90 4.06 18.10
CA THR A 21 -25.83 4.67 17.34
C THR A 21 -25.04 3.49 16.81
N GLU A 22 -25.45 3.00 15.64
CA GLU A 22 -24.57 2.24 14.77
C GLU A 22 -23.36 3.14 14.52
N ILE A 23 -22.32 2.94 15.33
CA ILE A 23 -21.00 3.46 15.04
C ILE A 23 -20.54 2.63 13.86
N ASP A 24 -20.79 3.18 12.67
CA ASP A 24 -20.09 2.79 11.46
C ASP A 24 -18.61 2.71 11.80
N ALA A 25 -18.07 1.50 11.72
CA ALA A 25 -16.64 1.27 11.78
C ALA A 25 -16.05 1.91 10.51
N GLU A 26 -15.86 3.23 10.57
CA GLU A 26 -14.95 3.93 9.69
C GLU A 26 -13.59 3.27 9.90
N ASN A 27 -13.24 2.38 8.98
CA ASN A 27 -11.89 1.86 8.83
C ASN A 27 -11.00 2.97 8.24
N GLY A 28 -10.97 4.10 8.95
CA GLY A 28 -10.00 5.16 8.79
C GLY A 28 -8.85 4.79 9.69
N GLY A 29 -7.80 4.21 9.08
CA GLY A 29 -6.48 4.14 9.69
C GLY A 29 -5.97 5.56 9.91
N GLY A 30 -6.47 6.21 10.94
CA GLY A 30 -6.04 7.52 11.39
C GLY A 30 -4.61 7.43 11.84
N ASN A 31 -3.72 7.96 11.01
CA ASN A 31 -2.31 8.13 11.29
C ASN A 31 -2.11 8.97 12.56
N THR A 32 -1.96 8.31 13.70
CA THR A 32 -1.36 8.89 14.91
C THR A 32 0.05 8.35 15.07
N GLY A 33 0.90 8.66 14.08
CA GLY A 33 2.35 8.45 14.13
C GLY A 33 3.06 9.78 13.95
N ASP A 34 3.85 10.15 14.96
CA ASP A 34 4.85 11.21 14.90
C ASP A 34 5.79 11.01 13.70
N GLY A 35 5.63 11.85 12.67
CA GLY A 35 6.19 11.69 11.32
C GLY A 35 7.72 11.63 11.19
N SER A 36 8.34 10.54 11.65
CA SER A 36 9.78 10.28 11.54
C SER A 36 10.11 8.89 10.98
N GLY A 37 9.11 8.04 10.77
CA GLY A 37 9.26 6.70 10.22
C GLY A 37 9.18 6.66 8.69
N VAL A 38 9.85 5.65 8.12
CA VAL A 38 9.60 5.21 6.75
C VAL A 38 8.67 4.03 6.84
N GLN A 39 7.52 4.10 6.18
CA GLN A 39 6.60 2.97 6.08
C GLN A 39 7.03 2.07 4.93
N ILE A 40 6.95 0.76 5.18
CA ILE A 40 7.26 -0.27 4.20
C ILE A 40 6.06 -1.21 4.15
N ASP A 41 5.45 -1.33 2.98
CA ASP A 41 4.33 -2.21 2.71
C ASP A 41 4.84 -3.40 1.89
N MET A 42 4.65 -4.61 2.41
CA MET A 42 5.03 -5.85 1.73
C MET A 42 3.77 -6.57 1.25
N ILE A 43 3.70 -6.84 -0.06
CA ILE A 43 2.55 -7.40 -0.73
C ILE A 43 2.90 -8.79 -1.25
N SER A 44 2.16 -9.78 -0.78
CA SER A 44 2.31 -11.17 -1.18
C SER A 44 1.88 -11.42 -2.63
N GLY A 45 2.50 -12.41 -3.28
CA GLY A 45 2.09 -12.86 -4.63
C GLY A 45 0.61 -13.24 -4.71
N GLU A 46 0.07 -13.96 -3.72
CA GLU A 46 -1.36 -14.34 -3.67
C GLU A 46 -2.30 -13.12 -3.74
N ARG A 47 -1.94 -12.03 -3.06
CA ARG A 47 -2.70 -10.78 -3.11
C ARG A 47 -2.62 -10.13 -4.48
N MET A 48 -1.45 -10.16 -5.13
CA MET A 48 -1.27 -9.61 -6.47
C MET A 48 -2.01 -10.43 -7.52
N ASP A 49 -2.01 -11.76 -7.42
CA ASP A 49 -2.70 -12.67 -8.34
C ASP A 49 -4.22 -12.48 -8.36
N GLY A 50 -4.79 -12.01 -7.24
CA GLY A 50 -6.21 -11.68 -7.13
C GLY A 50 -6.62 -10.37 -7.82
N LEU A 51 -5.65 -9.58 -8.32
CA LEU A 51 -5.88 -8.26 -8.89
C LEU A 51 -5.71 -8.27 -10.41
N THR A 52 -6.53 -7.48 -11.11
CA THR A 52 -6.25 -7.13 -12.50
C THR A 52 -4.99 -6.27 -12.60
N SER A 53 -4.36 -6.23 -13.77
CA SER A 53 -3.15 -5.43 -13.99
C SER A 53 -3.32 -3.97 -13.58
N MET A 54 -4.46 -3.33 -13.89
CA MET A 54 -4.70 -1.94 -13.48
C MET A 54 -4.91 -1.78 -11.97
N GLU A 55 -5.49 -2.76 -11.29
CA GLU A 55 -5.63 -2.73 -9.83
C GLU A 55 -4.26 -2.89 -9.15
N LYS A 56 -3.39 -3.75 -9.68
CA LYS A 56 -1.99 -3.85 -9.24
C LYS A 56 -1.26 -2.51 -9.38
N ILE A 57 -1.40 -1.85 -10.53
CA ILE A 57 -0.74 -0.55 -10.78
C ILE A 57 -1.21 0.49 -9.77
N ARG A 58 -2.53 0.61 -9.56
CA ARG A 58 -3.08 1.57 -8.59
C ARG A 58 -2.60 1.30 -7.17
N LEU A 59 -2.67 0.04 -6.74
CA LEU A 59 -2.23 -0.36 -5.41
C LEU A 59 -0.76 0.03 -5.14
N ILE A 60 0.11 -0.12 -6.15
CA ILE A 60 1.51 0.30 -6.06
C ILE A 60 1.61 1.84 -6.02
N LEU A 61 0.95 2.52 -6.96
CA LEU A 61 1.03 3.98 -7.10
C LEU A 61 0.47 4.72 -5.89
N ASP A 62 -0.62 4.24 -5.29
CA ASP A 62 -1.22 4.82 -4.09
C ASP A 62 -0.21 4.80 -2.92
N GLY A 63 0.43 3.66 -2.68
CA GLY A 63 1.42 3.52 -1.60
C GLY A 63 2.65 4.40 -1.80
N VAL A 64 3.22 4.43 -3.01
CA VAL A 64 4.41 5.28 -3.27
C VAL A 64 4.07 6.77 -3.33
N HIS A 65 2.85 7.13 -3.72
CA HIS A 65 2.38 8.52 -3.68
C HIS A 65 2.29 9.05 -2.24
N GLU A 66 1.91 8.20 -1.28
CA GLU A 66 1.95 8.51 0.15
C GLU A 66 3.36 8.58 0.74
N GLY A 67 4.38 8.22 -0.04
CA GLY A 67 5.78 8.20 0.37
C GLY A 67 6.23 6.86 0.97
N ASN A 68 5.41 5.81 0.86
CA ASN A 68 5.74 4.48 1.36
C ASN A 68 6.67 3.73 0.39
N ILE A 69 7.40 2.77 0.91
CA ILE A 69 8.15 1.80 0.09
C ILE A 69 7.28 0.56 -0.07
N VAL A 70 7.06 0.15 -1.31
CA VAL A 70 6.25 -1.02 -1.66
C VAL A 70 7.17 -2.17 -2.08
N ILE A 71 7.03 -3.33 -1.44
CA ILE A 71 7.77 -4.55 -1.76
C ILE A 71 6.79 -5.60 -2.27
N LEU A 72 7.03 -6.10 -3.47
CA LEU A 72 6.28 -7.21 -4.07
C LEU A 72 7.05 -8.51 -3.85
N GLU A 73 6.41 -9.51 -3.27
CA GLU A 73 6.97 -10.86 -3.17
C GLU A 73 7.14 -11.51 -4.56
N GLU A 74 6.18 -11.26 -5.43
CA GLU A 74 6.24 -11.61 -6.84
C GLU A 74 6.20 -10.32 -7.67
N GLY A 75 7.30 -10.04 -8.37
CA GLY A 75 7.42 -8.87 -9.23
C GLY A 75 6.39 -8.83 -10.35
N LEU A 76 6.24 -7.66 -10.95
CA LEU A 76 5.37 -7.45 -12.10
C LEU A 76 5.88 -8.21 -13.32
N ASP A 77 4.96 -8.70 -14.15
CA ASP A 77 5.32 -9.14 -15.49
C ASP A 77 5.71 -7.93 -16.38
N PRO A 78 6.40 -8.15 -17.51
CA PRO A 78 6.91 -7.05 -18.33
C PRO A 78 5.84 -6.07 -18.86
N ASP A 79 4.62 -6.56 -19.12
CA ASP A 79 3.53 -5.71 -19.60
C ASP A 79 2.98 -4.85 -18.46
N GLU A 80 2.88 -5.43 -17.26
CA GLU A 80 2.52 -4.73 -16.03
C GLU A 80 3.57 -3.67 -15.64
N GLU A 81 4.85 -4.00 -15.69
CA GLU A 81 5.93 -3.04 -15.42
C GLU A 81 5.90 -1.88 -16.42
N SER A 82 5.70 -2.17 -17.71
CA SER A 82 5.55 -1.15 -18.75
C SER A 82 4.35 -0.24 -18.48
N LYS A 83 3.23 -0.82 -18.04
CA LYS A 83 2.03 -0.09 -17.68
C LYS A 83 2.25 0.79 -16.45
N LEU A 84 2.96 0.29 -15.44
CA LEU A 84 3.32 1.05 -14.25
C LEU A 84 4.10 2.30 -14.63
N ILE A 85 5.11 2.18 -15.48
CA ILE A 85 5.90 3.31 -15.98
C ILE A 85 5.03 4.30 -16.75
N GLU A 86 4.17 3.81 -17.65
CA GLU A 86 3.27 4.65 -18.44
C GLU A 86 2.33 5.48 -17.54
N VAL A 87 1.67 4.83 -16.57
CA VAL A 87 0.74 5.52 -15.67
C VAL A 87 1.49 6.47 -14.75
N THR A 88 2.68 6.09 -14.26
CA THR A 88 3.54 6.99 -13.47
C THR A 88 3.81 8.28 -14.22
N MET A 89 4.15 8.23 -15.52
CA MET A 89 4.40 9.44 -16.31
C MET A 89 3.20 10.39 -16.35
N THR A 90 1.97 9.88 -16.21
CA THR A 90 0.76 10.70 -16.17
C THR A 90 0.46 11.27 -14.79
N GLU A 91 0.98 10.66 -13.73
CA GLU A 91 0.77 11.05 -12.33
C GLU A 91 1.88 12.02 -11.84
N ILE A 92 3.03 12.10 -12.52
CA ILE A 92 4.15 12.95 -12.07
C ILE A 92 3.74 14.43 -12.04
N SER A 93 3.93 15.03 -10.87
CA SER A 93 3.75 16.45 -10.58
C SER A 93 4.97 16.99 -9.82
N PRO A 94 5.59 18.12 -10.23
CA PRO A 94 6.82 18.62 -9.62
C PRO A 94 6.74 18.84 -8.11
N ASP A 95 5.55 19.15 -7.61
CA ASP A 95 5.32 19.53 -6.21
C ASP A 95 4.79 18.37 -5.35
N GLU A 96 4.11 17.39 -5.96
CA GLU A 96 3.40 16.32 -5.24
C GLU A 96 4.05 14.95 -5.43
N PHE A 97 4.41 14.58 -6.66
CA PHE A 97 4.91 13.24 -6.97
C PHE A 97 5.98 13.27 -8.07
N THR A 98 7.23 13.02 -7.70
CA THR A 98 8.37 13.10 -8.63
C THR A 98 8.53 11.85 -9.51
N GLY A 99 7.78 10.79 -9.25
CA GLY A 99 7.86 9.50 -9.93
C GLY A 99 8.31 8.38 -9.00
N ILE A 100 8.61 7.22 -9.60
CA ILE A 100 9.00 5.99 -8.89
C ILE A 100 10.41 5.53 -9.25
N GLU A 101 11.02 4.80 -8.34
CA GLU A 101 12.21 3.97 -8.56
C GLU A 101 11.80 2.50 -8.40
N ILE A 102 12.29 1.62 -9.27
CA ILE A 102 11.97 0.18 -9.26
C ILE A 102 13.27 -0.62 -9.23
N GLU A 103 13.41 -1.51 -8.25
CA GLU A 103 14.55 -2.40 -8.11
C GLU A 103 14.09 -3.84 -7.94
N THR A 104 14.53 -4.73 -8.85
CA THR A 104 14.21 -6.16 -8.78
C THR A 104 15.44 -6.97 -8.33
N TYR A 105 15.24 -7.82 -7.33
CA TYR A 105 16.19 -8.81 -6.87
C TYR A 105 15.89 -10.17 -7.53
N PRO A 106 16.90 -10.82 -8.14
CA PRO A 106 16.72 -12.16 -8.68
C PRO A 106 16.44 -13.13 -7.51
N GLY A 107 15.34 -13.87 -7.57
CA GLY A 107 15.07 -14.93 -6.60
C GLY A 107 16.23 -15.93 -6.60
N THR A 108 16.73 -16.31 -5.42
CA THR A 108 17.83 -17.26 -5.28
C THR A 108 17.50 -18.56 -6.01
N GLU A 109 18.38 -19.00 -6.91
CA GLU A 109 18.29 -20.34 -7.47
C GLU A 109 18.34 -21.36 -6.33
N GLN A 110 17.19 -21.92 -5.96
CA GLN A 110 17.22 -23.23 -5.34
C GLN A 110 17.63 -24.21 -6.43
N GLN A 111 18.94 -24.48 -6.44
CA GLN A 111 19.55 -25.51 -7.25
C GLN A 111 18.98 -26.87 -6.84
N GLN A 112 17.81 -27.22 -7.38
CA GLN A 112 17.20 -28.52 -7.16
C GLN A 112 17.35 -29.35 -8.42
N ASN A 113 18.04 -30.48 -8.23
CA ASN A 113 18.22 -31.57 -9.17
C ASN A 113 16.86 -32.23 -9.52
N GLY A 114 15.98 -31.51 -10.21
CA GLY A 114 14.66 -31.97 -10.64
C GLY A 114 14.72 -32.51 -12.06
N GLY A 115 14.55 -33.82 -12.23
CA GLY A 115 14.58 -34.49 -13.52
C GLY A 115 13.51 -33.99 -14.50
N PHE A 116 13.59 -34.47 -15.75
CA PHE A 116 12.76 -34.13 -16.91
C PHE A 116 11.22 -34.13 -16.70
N PHE A 117 10.72 -34.60 -15.55
CA PHE A 117 9.31 -34.57 -15.15
C PHE A 117 8.86 -33.27 -14.45
N ASP A 118 9.76 -32.49 -13.83
CA ASP A 118 9.43 -31.20 -13.20
C ASP A 118 9.05 -30.11 -14.23
N ARG A 119 9.45 -30.30 -15.48
CA ARG A 119 9.13 -29.38 -16.58
C ARG A 119 7.69 -29.47 -17.08
N LEU A 120 6.95 -30.51 -16.68
CA LEU A 120 5.55 -30.73 -17.08
C LEU A 120 4.56 -30.37 -15.97
N PHE A 121 4.99 -30.41 -14.69
CA PHE A 121 4.24 -29.91 -13.55
C PHE A 121 4.76 -28.50 -13.21
N GLY A 122 4.27 -27.50 -13.94
CA GLY A 122 4.73 -26.13 -13.86
C GLY A 122 4.59 -25.50 -12.48
N ARG A 123 5.66 -25.58 -11.68
CA ARG A 123 5.95 -24.70 -10.54
C ARG A 123 7.45 -24.75 -10.27
N GLU A 124 8.12 -23.66 -10.60
CA GLU A 124 8.96 -22.89 -9.66
C GLU A 124 9.01 -21.48 -10.25
N SER A 125 8.00 -20.67 -9.93
CA SER A 125 8.10 -19.22 -10.10
C SER A 125 9.22 -18.77 -9.17
N ARG A 126 10.38 -18.50 -9.77
CA ARG A 126 11.49 -17.80 -9.13
C ARG A 126 10.90 -16.54 -8.50
N THR A 127 10.72 -16.52 -7.20
CA THR A 127 10.09 -15.43 -6.45
C THR A 127 11.03 -14.23 -6.52
N LYS A 128 10.84 -13.38 -7.53
CA LYS A 128 11.60 -12.15 -7.73
C LYS A 128 11.00 -11.12 -6.79
N LEU A 129 11.78 -10.71 -5.80
CA LEU A 129 11.39 -9.61 -4.94
C LEU A 129 11.57 -8.30 -5.73
N THR A 130 10.53 -7.47 -5.79
CA THR A 130 10.58 -6.17 -6.43
C THR A 130 10.31 -5.08 -5.40
N VAL A 131 11.19 -4.10 -5.31
CA VAL A 131 11.09 -2.95 -4.42
C VAL A 131 10.75 -1.73 -5.27
N ILE A 132 9.74 -0.97 -4.86
CA ILE A 132 9.22 0.19 -5.57
C ILE A 132 9.05 1.31 -4.55
N GLY A 133 9.53 2.52 -4.85
CA GLY A 133 9.29 3.65 -3.98
C GLY A 133 9.45 5.00 -4.67
N PRO A 134 9.32 6.11 -3.94
CA PRO A 134 9.39 7.44 -4.52
C PRO A 134 10.80 7.74 -5.06
N ALA A 135 10.88 8.27 -6.28
CA ALA A 135 12.15 8.57 -6.95
C ALA A 135 13.03 9.59 -6.20
N ASN A 136 12.47 10.37 -5.28
CA ASN A 136 13.18 11.34 -4.46
C ASN A 136 13.63 10.79 -3.08
N ARG A 137 13.40 9.50 -2.79
CA ARG A 137 13.62 8.92 -1.45
C ARG A 137 14.51 7.69 -1.41
N LEU A 138 14.62 6.95 -2.51
CA LEU A 138 15.41 5.73 -2.58
C LEU A 138 16.72 6.01 -3.31
N GLU A 139 17.84 5.89 -2.59
CA GLU A 139 19.17 5.84 -3.19
C GLU A 139 19.74 4.43 -3.00
N THR A 140 19.87 3.68 -4.10
CA THR A 140 20.49 2.35 -4.08
C THR A 140 21.97 2.50 -3.73
N LEU A 141 22.32 2.13 -2.50
CA LEU A 141 23.70 2.22 -2.00
C LEU A 141 24.56 1.05 -2.48
N HIS A 142 23.96 -0.15 -2.57
CA HIS A 142 24.68 -1.36 -2.92
C HIS A 142 23.73 -2.39 -3.54
N LYS A 143 24.19 -3.04 -4.62
CA LYS A 143 23.48 -4.13 -5.27
C LYS A 143 24.46 -5.22 -5.65
N ASP A 144 24.29 -6.40 -5.07
CA ASP A 144 24.94 -7.63 -5.51
C ASP A 144 23.91 -8.76 -5.67
N GLU A 145 24.35 -9.94 -6.11
CA GLU A 145 23.48 -11.10 -6.32
C GLU A 145 22.81 -11.60 -5.04
N THR A 146 23.21 -11.12 -3.86
CA THR A 146 22.77 -11.55 -2.52
C THR A 146 22.14 -10.44 -1.66
N LEU A 147 22.32 -9.17 -2.03
CA LEU A 147 21.92 -8.02 -1.21
C LEU A 147 21.52 -6.83 -2.08
N ILE A 148 20.34 -6.27 -1.79
CA ILE A 148 19.98 -4.89 -2.15
C ILE A 148 20.03 -4.05 -0.88
N SER A 149 20.85 -3.00 -0.89
CA SER A 149 20.92 -2.01 0.18
C SER A 149 20.46 -0.66 -0.38
N THR A 150 19.37 -0.15 0.16
CA THR A 150 18.79 1.13 -0.24
C THR A 150 18.77 2.06 0.97
N LEU A 151 19.28 3.28 0.80
CA LEU A 151 19.18 4.31 1.81
C LEU A 151 17.90 5.10 1.58
N VAL A 152 17.11 5.20 2.65
CA VAL A 152 15.89 5.98 2.65
C VAL A 152 16.15 7.29 3.38
N THR A 153 16.05 8.40 2.65
CA THR A 153 16.32 9.73 3.22
C THR A 153 15.07 10.33 3.85
N ARG A 154 15.14 10.66 5.15
CA ARG A 154 14.07 11.31 5.93
C ARG A 154 13.94 12.81 5.58
N ARG A 155 12.74 13.38 5.69
CA ARG A 155 12.51 14.84 5.61
C ARG A 155 12.73 15.51 6.97
#